data_AF-A0A9X7GFY1-F1
#
_entry.id   AF-A0A9X7GFY1-F1
#
_cell.length_a   1.000
_cell.length_b   1.000
_cell.length_c   1.000
_cell.angle_alpha   90.00
_cell.angle_beta   90.00
_cell.angle_gamma   90.00
#
_symmetry.space_group_name_H-M   'P 1'
#
loop_
_entity.id
_entity.type
_entity.pdbx_description
1 polymer ?
#
loop_
_entity_poly.entity_id
_entity_poly.type
_entity_poly.pdbx_seq_one_letter_code
_entity_poly.pdbx_strand_id
1 'polypeptide(L)'
;MKLKEKSAYYGIEDYSQEQLFTMQQHLFQFAEAIGGLPKNHLEVFHKRGWLLPFLYAYDDLLWGRWNYWFEILEKETIEGSGPIPQIEWVMPGNSGFEFTKKMLMKCVDHYDSRIDSFAHWLHWGLALTDEPLNISEKLNQHYYENFDMFLMQKYPSDYMSHVLCEQTGKGYKDGLGYFPTPYQVSIMMTQMAYTDADNPIMAEKYKKQTINDPCVGCGSTFLPASNYSLRGAACDVSKIAIDLVKIQSRIYAPWFSMHPEHIKGFDKEDIFELRPSEEKKSMEGQLQLVF
;
A
#
# COMPACT_ATOMS: atom_id res chain seq x y z
N MET A 1 -24.04 7.55 -9.87
CA MET A 1 -22.94 8.38 -10.38
C MET A 1 -23.06 8.38 -11.89
N LYS A 2 -23.07 9.55 -12.55
CA LYS A 2 -23.24 9.57 -14.01
C LYS A 2 -21.95 9.06 -14.67
N LEU A 3 -22.05 8.17 -15.67
CA LEU A 3 -20.88 7.59 -16.34
C LEU A 3 -19.87 8.64 -16.84
N LYS A 4 -20.36 9.80 -17.32
CA LYS A 4 -19.53 10.93 -17.78
C LYS A 4 -18.70 11.59 -16.68
N GLU A 5 -19.19 11.59 -15.43
CA GLU A 5 -18.41 12.12 -14.31
C GLU A 5 -17.30 11.13 -13.94
N LYS A 6 -17.60 9.81 -13.96
CA LYS A 6 -16.62 8.76 -13.67
C LYS A 6 -15.46 8.71 -14.66
N SER A 7 -15.75 8.89 -15.96
CA SER A 7 -14.72 8.83 -17.01
C SER A 7 -13.63 9.89 -16.87
N ALA A 8 -13.96 11.08 -16.37
CA ALA A 8 -12.99 12.16 -16.19
C ALA A 8 -11.93 11.82 -15.13
N TYR A 9 -12.28 11.06 -14.11
CA TYR A 9 -11.33 10.65 -13.05
C TYR A 9 -10.49 9.44 -13.45
N TYR A 10 -10.82 8.76 -14.54
CA TYR A 10 -9.92 7.76 -15.10
C TYR A 10 -8.75 8.40 -15.85
N GLY A 11 -8.92 9.61 -16.38
CA GLY A 11 -7.91 10.31 -17.17
C GLY A 11 -7.28 9.39 -18.20
N ILE A 12 -8.11 8.74 -19.02
CA ILE A 12 -7.65 7.75 -20.01
C ILE A 12 -6.67 8.40 -20.98
N GLU A 13 -6.88 9.68 -21.26
CA GLU A 13 -6.02 10.58 -22.02
C GLU A 13 -4.62 10.79 -21.43
N ASP A 14 -4.41 10.47 -20.14
CA ASP A 14 -3.10 10.56 -19.48
C ASP A 14 -2.16 9.43 -19.92
N TYR A 15 -2.69 8.38 -20.56
CA TYR A 15 -1.95 7.16 -20.90
C TYR A 15 -1.85 6.96 -22.41
N SER A 16 -0.71 6.42 -22.85
CA SER A 16 -0.55 6.03 -24.25
C SER A 16 -1.42 4.82 -24.58
N GLN A 17 -1.75 4.64 -25.87
CA GLN A 17 -2.49 3.45 -26.32
C GLN A 17 -1.74 2.15 -26.01
N GLU A 18 -0.41 2.18 -26.08
CA GLU A 18 0.44 1.04 -25.74
C GLU A 18 0.32 0.68 -24.26
N GLN A 19 0.38 1.67 -23.36
CA GLN A 19 0.20 1.44 -21.91
C GLN A 19 -1.16 0.83 -21.59
N LEU A 20 -2.24 1.36 -22.19
CA LEU A 20 -3.59 0.84 -22.00
C LEU A 20 -3.74 -0.58 -22.56
N PHE A 21 -3.12 -0.86 -23.71
CA PHE A 21 -3.12 -2.18 -24.31
C PHE A 21 -2.38 -3.19 -23.44
N THR A 22 -1.17 -2.86 -22.98
CA THR A 22 -0.37 -3.68 -22.07
C THR A 22 -1.12 -3.96 -20.76
N MET A 23 -1.73 -2.93 -20.16
CA MET A 23 -2.55 -3.09 -18.96
C MET A 23 -3.72 -4.07 -19.20
N GLN A 24 -4.38 -4.01 -20.36
CA GLN A 24 -5.45 -4.95 -20.70
C GLN A 24 -4.92 -6.38 -20.86
N GLN A 25 -3.76 -6.55 -21.53
CA GLN A 25 -3.12 -7.85 -21.68
C GLN A 25 -2.77 -8.47 -20.32
N HIS A 26 -2.14 -7.71 -19.43
CA HIS A 26 -1.80 -8.16 -18.08
C HIS A 26 -3.06 -8.54 -17.29
N LEU A 27 -4.12 -7.73 -17.36
CA LEU A 27 -5.40 -8.05 -16.73
C LEU A 27 -5.94 -9.41 -17.19
N PHE A 28 -5.92 -9.70 -18.50
CA PHE A 28 -6.39 -10.98 -19.02
C PHE A 28 -5.50 -12.15 -18.59
N GLN A 29 -4.18 -11.98 -18.59
CA GLN A 29 -3.23 -13.00 -18.15
C GLN A 29 -3.42 -13.34 -16.67
N PHE A 30 -3.49 -12.34 -15.80
CA PHE A 30 -3.74 -12.55 -14.37
C PHE A 30 -5.13 -13.14 -14.12
N ALA A 31 -6.14 -12.73 -14.89
CA ALA A 31 -7.47 -13.32 -14.81
C ALA A 31 -7.46 -14.80 -15.18
N GLU A 32 -6.76 -15.18 -16.25
CA GLU A 32 -6.62 -16.59 -16.66
C GLU A 32 -5.98 -17.43 -15.56
N ALA A 33 -4.94 -16.92 -14.90
CA ALA A 33 -4.25 -17.59 -13.79
C ALA A 33 -5.17 -17.93 -12.60
N ILE A 34 -6.28 -17.20 -12.40
CA ILE A 34 -7.28 -17.46 -11.35
C ILE A 34 -8.57 -18.12 -11.88
N GLY A 35 -8.56 -18.65 -13.10
CA GLY A 35 -9.73 -19.29 -13.72
C GLY A 35 -10.80 -18.30 -14.20
N GLY A 36 -10.37 -17.09 -14.60
CA GLY A 36 -11.19 -16.02 -15.16
C GLY A 36 -11.80 -15.09 -14.10
N LEU A 37 -12.20 -13.88 -14.55
CA LEU A 37 -12.94 -12.92 -13.74
C LEU A 37 -14.40 -13.38 -13.50
N PRO A 38 -15.04 -12.94 -12.40
CA PRO A 38 -16.47 -13.13 -12.21
C PRO A 38 -17.25 -12.43 -13.33
N LYS A 39 -18.19 -13.13 -13.96
CA LYS A 39 -19.04 -12.56 -15.04
C LYS A 39 -20.16 -11.67 -14.50
N ASN A 40 -20.51 -11.84 -13.23
CA ASN A 40 -21.55 -11.11 -12.53
C ASN A 40 -21.30 -11.18 -11.01
N HIS A 41 -22.06 -10.42 -10.24
CA HIS A 41 -21.90 -10.37 -8.78
C HIS A 41 -22.09 -11.74 -8.10
N LEU A 42 -22.95 -12.64 -8.60
CA LEU A 42 -23.19 -13.95 -7.96
C LEU A 42 -21.95 -14.85 -8.00
N GLU A 43 -21.13 -14.76 -9.06
CA GLU A 43 -19.89 -15.53 -9.15
C GLU A 43 -18.82 -15.08 -8.13
N VAL A 44 -18.94 -13.87 -7.57
CA VAL A 44 -18.00 -13.35 -6.56
C VAL A 44 -17.94 -14.27 -5.33
N PHE A 45 -19.06 -14.86 -4.90
CA PHE A 45 -19.12 -15.78 -3.75
C PHE A 45 -18.22 -17.01 -3.89
N HIS A 46 -17.86 -17.38 -5.12
CA HIS A 46 -17.07 -18.58 -5.43
C HIS A 46 -15.68 -18.27 -5.99
N LYS A 47 -15.32 -16.98 -6.12
CA LYS A 47 -14.06 -16.54 -6.71
C LYS A 47 -13.27 -15.68 -5.73
N ARG A 48 -12.63 -16.33 -4.76
CA ARG A 48 -11.64 -15.68 -3.89
C ARG A 48 -10.51 -15.10 -4.74
N GLY A 49 -10.04 -13.90 -4.42
CA GLY A 49 -8.94 -13.26 -5.15
C GLY A 49 -9.33 -12.60 -6.47
N TRP A 50 -10.64 -12.44 -6.76
CA TRP A 50 -11.09 -11.87 -8.03
C TRP A 50 -10.66 -10.41 -8.29
N LEU A 51 -10.23 -9.67 -7.26
CA LEU A 51 -9.66 -8.33 -7.42
C LEU A 51 -8.17 -8.37 -7.80
N LEU A 52 -7.44 -9.47 -7.57
CA LEU A 52 -6.00 -9.53 -7.83
C LEU A 52 -5.60 -9.19 -9.28
N PRO A 53 -6.30 -9.66 -10.33
CA PRO A 53 -5.96 -9.29 -11.70
C PRO A 53 -6.04 -7.79 -11.95
N PHE A 54 -7.04 -7.13 -11.35
CA PHE A 54 -7.17 -5.68 -11.42
C PHE A 54 -6.05 -4.99 -10.63
N LEU A 55 -5.73 -5.50 -9.43
CA LEU A 55 -4.71 -4.92 -8.56
C LEU A 55 -3.37 -4.83 -9.28
N TYR A 56 -2.94 -5.95 -9.85
CA TYR A 56 -1.63 -6.05 -10.52
C TYR A 56 -1.62 -5.28 -11.83
N ALA A 57 -2.61 -5.46 -12.69
CA ALA A 57 -2.64 -4.77 -13.99
C ALA A 57 -2.73 -3.23 -13.86
N TYR A 58 -3.47 -2.72 -12.87
CA TYR A 58 -3.55 -1.29 -12.61
C TYR A 58 -2.28 -0.76 -11.92
N ASP A 59 -1.68 -1.53 -11.03
CA ASP A 59 -0.41 -1.13 -10.40
C ASP A 59 0.71 -1.02 -11.44
N ASP A 60 0.78 -1.96 -12.40
CA ASP A 60 1.73 -1.94 -13.51
C ASP A 60 1.63 -0.67 -14.36
N LEU A 61 0.41 -0.17 -14.55
CA LEU A 61 0.15 1.07 -15.28
C LEU A 61 0.55 2.31 -14.46
N LEU A 62 0.49 2.24 -13.13
CA LEU A 62 0.54 3.40 -12.24
C LEU A 62 1.86 3.51 -11.45
N TRP A 63 2.15 2.55 -10.58
CA TRP A 63 3.22 2.66 -9.56
C TRP A 63 4.27 1.56 -9.64
N GLY A 64 3.95 0.40 -10.23
CA GLY A 64 4.87 -0.72 -10.42
C GLY A 64 5.42 -1.34 -9.13
N ARG A 65 4.73 -1.18 -8.00
CA ARG A 65 5.15 -1.71 -6.69
C ARG A 65 5.02 -3.21 -6.59
N TRP A 66 4.01 -3.80 -7.21
CA TRP A 66 3.81 -5.24 -7.24
C TRP A 66 4.88 -5.93 -8.09
N ASN A 67 5.18 -5.42 -9.29
CA ASN A 67 6.27 -5.96 -10.10
C ASN A 67 7.62 -5.85 -9.39
N TYR A 68 7.92 -4.69 -8.79
CA TYR A 68 9.11 -4.52 -7.95
C TYR A 68 9.18 -5.56 -6.82
N TRP A 69 8.07 -5.81 -6.13
CA TRP A 69 8.03 -6.79 -5.05
C TRP A 69 8.12 -8.23 -5.56
N PHE A 70 7.46 -8.57 -6.67
CA PHE A 70 7.54 -9.89 -7.28
C PHE A 70 8.97 -10.24 -7.70
N GLU A 71 9.73 -9.30 -8.26
CA GLU A 71 11.14 -9.51 -8.56
C GLU A 71 11.97 -9.83 -7.30
N ILE A 72 11.70 -9.15 -6.18
CA ILE A 72 12.38 -9.41 -4.91
C ILE A 72 12.00 -10.80 -4.37
N LEU A 73 10.72 -11.17 -4.46
CA LEU A 73 10.25 -12.48 -4.04
C LEU A 73 10.87 -13.60 -4.88
N GLU A 74 11.00 -13.41 -6.19
CA GLU A 74 11.65 -14.36 -7.09
C GLU A 74 13.16 -14.49 -6.80
N LYS A 75 13.83 -13.37 -6.48
CA LYS A 75 15.26 -13.35 -6.13
C LYS A 75 15.55 -13.77 -4.68
N GLU A 76 14.52 -13.83 -3.84
CA GLU A 76 14.60 -14.02 -2.38
C GLU A 76 15.54 -13.03 -1.65
N THR A 77 15.80 -11.86 -2.24
CA THR A 77 16.69 -10.83 -1.67
C THR A 77 16.32 -9.44 -2.19
N ILE A 78 16.50 -8.43 -1.34
CA ILE A 78 16.34 -7.02 -1.75
C ILE A 78 17.59 -6.46 -2.45
N GLU A 79 18.70 -7.18 -2.44
CA GLU A 79 19.95 -6.75 -3.05
C GLU A 79 19.79 -6.57 -4.57
N GLY A 80 20.26 -5.44 -5.09
CA GLY A 80 20.15 -5.15 -6.52
C GLY A 80 18.72 -4.87 -7.02
N SER A 81 17.75 -4.69 -6.12
CA SER A 81 16.35 -4.39 -6.49
C SER A 81 16.15 -2.99 -7.09
N GLY A 82 17.13 -2.09 -7.00
CA GLY A 82 16.97 -0.69 -7.41
C GLY A 82 16.11 0.12 -6.43
N PRO A 83 15.77 1.38 -6.74
CA PRO A 83 14.99 2.23 -5.85
C PRO A 83 13.56 1.71 -5.65
N ILE A 84 13.00 1.91 -4.46
CA ILE A 84 11.58 1.59 -4.18
C ILE A 84 10.71 2.49 -5.07
N PRO A 85 9.74 1.95 -5.83
CA PRO A 85 8.80 2.77 -6.59
C PRO A 85 8.00 3.70 -5.68
N GLN A 86 8.03 5.00 -5.98
CA GLN A 86 7.45 6.04 -5.14
C GLN A 86 5.97 6.22 -5.46
N ILE A 87 5.12 6.21 -4.42
CA ILE A 87 3.74 6.70 -4.53
C ILE A 87 3.70 8.20 -4.24
N GLU A 88 3.02 8.95 -5.09
CA GLU A 88 2.59 10.31 -4.79
C GLU A 88 1.22 10.28 -4.12
N TRP A 89 1.22 10.47 -2.80
CA TRP A 89 0.02 10.42 -1.98
C TRP A 89 -0.86 11.66 -2.18
N VAL A 90 -2.17 11.45 -2.38
CA VAL A 90 -3.14 12.55 -2.53
C VAL A 90 -3.81 12.92 -1.21
N MET A 91 -4.08 14.22 -1.05
CA MET A 91 -4.63 14.81 0.18
C MET A 91 -6.12 15.13 0.04
N PRO A 92 -6.86 15.25 1.17
CA PRO A 92 -8.16 15.91 1.18
C PRO A 92 -8.14 17.26 0.44
N GLY A 93 -9.17 17.51 -0.36
CA GLY A 93 -9.24 18.64 -1.28
C GLY A 93 -8.74 18.36 -2.71
N ASN A 94 -8.03 17.26 -2.97
CA ASN A 94 -7.81 16.77 -4.33
C ASN A 94 -9.14 16.21 -4.90
N SER A 95 -9.47 16.55 -6.15
CA SER A 95 -10.76 16.16 -6.75
C SER A 95 -10.90 14.65 -6.91
N GLY A 96 -9.81 13.95 -7.27
CA GLY A 96 -9.75 12.49 -7.36
C GLY A 96 -9.85 11.81 -6.00
N PHE A 97 -9.26 12.41 -4.96
CA PHE A 97 -9.45 11.97 -3.58
C PHE A 97 -10.92 12.03 -3.17
N GLU A 98 -11.58 13.18 -3.32
CA GLU A 98 -12.97 13.35 -2.90
C GLU A 98 -13.92 12.42 -3.68
N PHE A 99 -13.62 12.22 -4.96
CA PHE A 99 -14.37 11.29 -5.81
C PHE A 99 -14.22 9.83 -5.36
N THR A 100 -12.99 9.40 -5.07
CA THR A 100 -12.70 8.06 -4.58
C THR A 100 -13.32 7.82 -3.20
N LYS A 101 -13.20 8.79 -2.29
CA LYS A 101 -13.87 8.77 -0.98
C LYS A 101 -15.37 8.62 -1.14
N LYS A 102 -16.01 9.38 -2.03
CA LYS A 102 -17.46 9.27 -2.29
C LYS A 102 -17.86 7.89 -2.81
N MET A 103 -17.04 7.27 -3.66
CA MET A 103 -17.27 5.90 -4.13
C MET A 103 -17.26 4.90 -2.96
N LEU A 104 -16.27 5.00 -2.06
CA LEU A 104 -16.18 4.13 -0.89
C LEU A 104 -17.33 4.37 0.10
N MET A 105 -17.68 5.64 0.32
CA MET A 105 -18.84 5.99 1.14
C MET A 105 -20.13 5.41 0.57
N LYS A 106 -20.28 5.40 -0.77
CA LYS A 106 -21.42 4.76 -1.43
C LYS A 106 -21.43 3.24 -1.20
N CYS A 107 -20.27 2.58 -1.20
CA CYS A 107 -20.20 1.15 -0.89
C CYS A 107 -20.77 0.86 0.50
N VAL A 108 -20.39 1.65 1.51
CA VAL A 108 -20.89 1.45 2.89
C VAL A 108 -22.29 2.03 3.14
N ASP A 109 -22.84 2.81 2.21
CA ASP A 109 -24.19 3.38 2.26
C ASP A 109 -25.25 2.40 1.72
N HIS A 110 -25.47 1.33 2.47
CA HIS A 110 -26.52 0.36 2.23
C HIS A 110 -27.04 -0.15 3.59
N TYR A 111 -28.34 -0.39 3.71
CA TYR A 111 -28.98 -0.71 4.99
C TYR A 111 -28.42 -1.96 5.68
N ASP A 112 -28.00 -2.96 4.90
CA ASP A 112 -27.33 -4.18 5.41
C ASP A 112 -25.80 -4.04 5.55
N SER A 113 -25.21 -2.93 5.12
CA SER A 113 -23.76 -2.76 5.13
C SER A 113 -23.26 -2.42 6.52
N ARG A 114 -22.13 -3.04 6.89
CA ARG A 114 -21.32 -2.68 8.05
C ARG A 114 -19.87 -2.59 7.60
N ILE A 115 -19.05 -1.85 8.33
CA ILE A 115 -17.62 -1.75 8.01
C ILE A 115 -16.95 -3.13 7.98
N ASP A 116 -17.32 -4.03 8.90
CA ASP A 116 -16.81 -5.41 8.94
C ASP A 116 -17.21 -6.21 7.70
N SER A 117 -18.45 -6.07 7.24
CA SER A 117 -18.95 -6.76 6.06
C SER A 117 -18.24 -6.29 4.78
N PHE A 118 -17.99 -4.98 4.67
CA PHE A 118 -17.27 -4.40 3.53
C PHE A 118 -15.78 -4.78 3.56
N ALA A 119 -15.14 -4.73 4.74
CA ALA A 119 -13.78 -5.19 4.92
C ALA A 119 -13.64 -6.68 4.55
N HIS A 120 -14.55 -7.54 5.02
CA HIS A 120 -14.55 -8.96 4.67
C HIS A 120 -14.70 -9.20 3.17
N TRP A 121 -15.56 -8.41 2.51
CA TRP A 121 -15.72 -8.47 1.05
C TRP A 121 -14.44 -8.13 0.29
N LEU A 122 -13.72 -7.09 0.73
CA LEU A 122 -12.41 -6.74 0.18
C LEU A 122 -11.34 -7.78 0.52
N HIS A 123 -11.33 -8.35 1.73
CA HIS A 123 -10.43 -9.44 2.09
C HIS A 123 -10.62 -10.64 1.18
N TRP A 124 -11.87 -11.03 0.91
CA TRP A 124 -12.18 -12.11 -0.02
C TRP A 124 -11.71 -11.78 -1.44
N GLY A 125 -12.02 -10.59 -1.94
CA GLY A 125 -11.63 -10.14 -3.27
C GLY A 125 -10.12 -10.03 -3.46
N LEU A 126 -9.38 -9.66 -2.42
CA LEU A 126 -7.92 -9.50 -2.42
C LEU A 126 -7.18 -10.74 -1.90
N ALA A 127 -7.88 -11.86 -1.68
CA ALA A 127 -7.29 -13.11 -1.17
C ALA A 127 -6.51 -12.93 0.16
N LEU A 128 -7.00 -12.08 1.05
CA LEU A 128 -6.49 -11.87 2.40
C LEU A 128 -7.14 -12.79 3.45
N THR A 129 -8.25 -13.43 3.10
CA THR A 129 -8.95 -14.40 3.95
C THR A 129 -9.36 -15.62 3.15
N ASP A 130 -9.42 -16.79 3.80
CA ASP A 130 -9.98 -18.03 3.26
C ASP A 130 -11.43 -18.25 3.70
N GLU A 131 -11.94 -17.38 4.59
CA GLU A 131 -13.31 -17.44 5.07
C GLU A 131 -14.30 -16.97 3.97
N PRO A 132 -15.29 -17.79 3.60
CA PRO A 132 -16.29 -17.43 2.59
C PRO A 132 -17.07 -16.16 2.96
N LEU A 133 -17.60 -15.49 1.93
CA LEU A 133 -18.48 -14.33 2.13
C LEU A 133 -19.77 -14.73 2.85
N ASN A 134 -20.06 -14.04 3.95
CA ASN A 134 -21.31 -14.15 4.69
C ASN A 134 -22.10 -12.83 4.61
N ILE A 135 -22.57 -12.50 3.42
CA ILE A 135 -23.38 -11.31 3.12
C ILE A 135 -24.53 -11.67 2.19
N SER A 136 -25.60 -10.87 2.18
CA SER A 136 -26.73 -11.07 1.26
C SER A 136 -26.31 -10.83 -0.20
N GLU A 137 -26.96 -11.51 -1.14
CA GLU A 137 -26.73 -11.31 -2.58
C GLU A 137 -26.92 -9.85 -2.99
N LYS A 138 -27.90 -9.17 -2.39
CA LYS A 138 -28.19 -7.74 -2.62
C LYS A 138 -27.04 -6.85 -2.15
N LEU A 139 -26.49 -7.13 -0.97
CA LEU A 139 -25.36 -6.37 -0.45
C LEU A 139 -24.10 -6.60 -1.31
N ASN A 140 -23.85 -7.84 -1.73
CA ASN A 140 -22.76 -8.16 -2.64
C ASN A 140 -22.93 -7.47 -4.01
N GLN A 141 -24.13 -7.47 -4.57
CA GLN A 141 -24.43 -6.72 -5.80
C GLN A 141 -24.13 -5.23 -5.63
N HIS A 142 -24.56 -4.64 -4.52
CA HIS A 142 -24.29 -3.25 -4.20
C HIS A 142 -22.78 -2.95 -4.13
N TYR A 143 -21.98 -3.77 -3.44
CA TYR A 143 -20.52 -3.60 -3.43
C TYR A 143 -19.93 -3.75 -4.84
N TYR A 144 -20.33 -4.79 -5.58
CA TYR A 144 -19.82 -5.09 -6.92
C TYR A 144 -20.09 -3.96 -7.94
N GLU A 145 -21.26 -3.32 -7.88
CA GLU A 145 -21.62 -2.24 -8.80
C GLU A 145 -20.97 -0.89 -8.47
N ASN A 146 -20.56 -0.69 -7.22
CA ASN A 146 -20.11 0.61 -6.73
C ASN A 146 -18.60 0.68 -6.51
N PHE A 147 -17.96 -0.42 -6.11
CA PHE A 147 -16.54 -0.45 -5.81
C PHE A 147 -15.70 -0.36 -7.07
N ASP A 148 -14.64 0.45 -7.02
CA ASP A 148 -13.69 0.61 -8.11
C ASP A 148 -12.28 0.81 -7.57
N MET A 149 -11.46 -0.24 -7.70
CA MET A 149 -10.10 -0.24 -7.17
C MET A 149 -9.15 0.65 -7.97
N PHE A 150 -9.41 0.89 -9.26
CA PHE A 150 -8.55 1.75 -10.08
C PHE A 150 -8.46 3.16 -9.47
N LEU A 151 -9.59 3.69 -9.00
CA LEU A 151 -9.65 5.02 -8.37
C LEU A 151 -8.79 5.08 -7.10
N MET A 152 -8.79 4.00 -6.30
CA MET A 152 -7.96 3.92 -5.11
C MET A 152 -6.47 3.92 -5.46
N GLN A 153 -6.06 3.23 -6.53
CA GLN A 153 -4.66 3.20 -6.97
C GLN A 153 -4.25 4.50 -7.66
N LYS A 154 -5.07 5.07 -8.54
CA LYS A 154 -4.75 6.34 -9.24
C LYS A 154 -4.66 7.53 -8.28
N TYR A 155 -5.47 7.54 -7.24
CA TYR A 155 -5.50 8.58 -6.23
C TYR A 155 -5.16 7.99 -4.85
N PRO A 156 -3.93 7.56 -4.58
CA PRO A 156 -3.61 6.80 -3.38
C PRO A 156 -3.67 7.68 -2.13
N SER A 157 -4.40 7.22 -1.10
CA SER A 157 -4.56 7.92 0.17
C SER A 157 -4.99 6.95 1.27
N ASP A 158 -5.07 7.43 2.51
CA ASP A 158 -5.57 6.66 3.64
C ASP A 158 -7.11 6.67 3.70
N TYR A 159 -7.73 6.07 2.69
CA TYR A 159 -9.18 6.05 2.58
C TYR A 159 -9.87 5.27 3.68
N MET A 160 -9.30 4.15 4.13
CA MET A 160 -9.98 3.30 5.10
C MET A 160 -10.06 3.97 6.49
N SER A 161 -9.14 4.86 6.82
CA SER A 161 -9.29 5.74 7.97
C SER A 161 -10.51 6.65 7.87
N HIS A 162 -10.75 7.25 6.70
CA HIS A 162 -11.92 8.11 6.49
C HIS A 162 -13.23 7.32 6.56
N VAL A 163 -13.28 6.13 5.95
CA VAL A 163 -14.46 5.27 6.01
C VAL A 163 -14.73 4.84 7.46
N LEU A 164 -13.70 4.41 8.21
CA LEU A 164 -13.87 3.99 9.61
C LEU A 164 -14.30 5.16 10.52
N CYS A 165 -13.68 6.33 10.34
CA CYS A 165 -14.05 7.55 11.06
C CYS A 165 -15.53 7.88 10.86
N GLU A 166 -16.02 7.85 9.61
CA GLU A 166 -17.41 8.18 9.29
C GLU A 166 -18.42 7.12 9.79
N GLN A 167 -18.00 5.86 9.86
CA GLN A 167 -18.83 4.76 10.38
C GLN A 167 -18.86 4.72 11.92
N THR A 168 -17.83 5.24 12.58
CA THR A 168 -17.72 5.25 14.06
C THR A 168 -18.21 6.54 14.69
N GLY A 169 -18.13 7.67 13.99
CA GLY A 169 -18.62 9.00 14.41
C GLY A 169 -20.12 9.22 14.24
N LYS A 170 -20.93 8.15 14.27
CA LYS A 170 -22.40 8.22 14.22
C LYS A 170 -22.98 7.65 15.52
N GLY A 171 -23.61 8.52 16.33
CA GLY A 171 -24.43 8.12 17.48
C GLY A 171 -23.66 8.00 18.80
N TYR A 172 -24.09 7.09 19.68
CA TYR A 172 -23.56 6.95 21.07
C TYR A 172 -22.04 6.66 21.16
N LYS A 173 -21.38 6.36 20.03
CA LYS A 173 -19.95 6.04 19.94
C LYS A 173 -19.04 7.24 19.68
N ASP A 174 -19.57 8.47 19.61
CA ASP A 174 -18.78 9.69 19.37
C ASP A 174 -17.61 9.90 20.36
N GLY A 175 -17.73 9.39 21.59
CA GLY A 175 -16.65 9.47 22.60
C GLY A 175 -15.57 8.37 22.50
N LEU A 176 -15.78 7.34 21.67
CA LEU A 176 -14.87 6.21 21.43
C LEU A 176 -14.41 6.16 19.95
N GLY A 177 -14.58 7.27 19.23
CA GLY A 177 -14.40 7.36 17.79
C GLY A 177 -12.99 7.02 17.32
N TYR A 178 -12.87 6.66 16.04
CA TYR A 178 -11.59 6.48 15.38
C TYR A 178 -11.08 7.84 14.84
N PHE A 179 -9.93 8.29 15.33
CA PHE A 179 -9.33 9.57 14.93
C PHE A 179 -8.00 9.34 14.22
N PRO A 180 -7.98 9.31 12.88
CA PRO A 180 -6.73 9.15 12.16
C PRO A 180 -5.88 10.42 12.26
N THR A 181 -4.57 10.25 12.37
CA THR A 181 -3.62 11.34 12.10
C THR A 181 -3.91 11.92 10.71
N PRO A 182 -4.12 13.25 10.58
CA PRO A 182 -4.35 13.86 9.28
C PRO A 182 -3.23 13.50 8.30
N TYR A 183 -3.59 13.03 7.10
CA TYR A 183 -2.64 12.34 6.24
C TYR A 183 -1.43 13.20 5.81
N GLN A 184 -1.65 14.50 5.64
CA GLN A 184 -0.57 15.47 5.39
C GLN A 184 0.44 15.56 6.54
N VAL A 185 -0.01 15.40 7.79
CA VAL A 185 0.87 15.37 8.96
C VAL A 185 1.64 14.06 8.98
N SER A 186 1.00 12.93 8.66
CA SER A 186 1.68 11.63 8.56
C SER A 186 2.78 11.63 7.50
N ILE A 187 2.53 12.22 6.34
CA ILE A 187 3.54 12.36 5.27
C ILE A 187 4.69 13.26 5.70
N MET A 188 4.38 14.41 6.31
CA MET A 188 5.40 15.32 6.85
C MET A 188 6.28 14.60 7.89
N MET A 189 5.68 13.90 8.86
CA MET A 189 6.43 13.15 9.88
C MET A 189 7.29 12.04 9.25
N THR A 190 6.78 11.38 8.22
CA THR A 190 7.54 10.39 7.47
C THR A 190 8.75 11.03 6.80
N GLN A 191 8.58 12.13 6.08
CA GLN A 191 9.68 12.85 5.44
C GLN A 191 10.75 13.32 6.44
N MET A 192 10.32 13.74 7.63
CA MET A 192 11.26 14.08 8.72
C MET A 192 12.04 12.86 9.22
N ALA A 193 11.41 11.69 9.32
CA ALA A 193 12.07 10.44 9.74
C ALA A 193 13.08 9.93 8.68
N TYR A 194 12.82 10.19 7.40
CA TYR A 194 13.63 9.78 6.25
C TYR A 194 14.39 10.95 5.63
N THR A 195 15.14 11.68 6.46
CA THR A 195 15.95 12.82 6.01
C THR A 195 17.00 12.39 4.99
N ASP A 196 17.25 13.21 3.96
CA ASP A 196 18.20 12.93 2.88
C ASP A 196 17.92 11.64 2.10
N ALA A 197 16.65 11.19 2.03
CA ALA A 197 16.28 10.00 1.26
C ALA A 197 16.53 10.11 -0.26
N ASP A 198 16.75 11.32 -0.79
CA ASP A 198 17.20 11.52 -2.18
C ASP A 198 18.67 11.09 -2.39
N ASN A 199 19.44 10.96 -1.31
CA ASN A 199 20.80 10.42 -1.36
C ASN A 199 20.74 8.89 -1.51
N PRO A 200 21.36 8.28 -2.56
CA PRO A 200 21.28 6.85 -2.80
C PRO A 200 21.78 5.97 -1.64
N ILE A 201 22.78 6.43 -0.89
CA ILE A 201 23.33 5.69 0.27
C ILE A 201 22.31 5.67 1.40
N MET A 202 21.66 6.81 1.66
CA MET A 202 20.63 6.91 2.69
C MET A 202 19.36 6.16 2.28
N ALA A 203 18.94 6.25 1.02
CA ALA A 203 17.82 5.48 0.47
C ALA A 203 18.02 3.97 0.67
N GLU A 204 19.21 3.45 0.36
CA GLU A 204 19.53 2.03 0.54
C GLU A 204 19.55 1.63 2.02
N LYS A 205 20.08 2.50 2.90
CA LYS A 205 20.02 2.29 4.34
C LYS A 205 18.58 2.23 4.86
N TYR A 206 17.71 3.13 4.41
CA TYR A 206 16.31 3.18 4.83
C TYR A 206 15.51 1.99 4.31
N LYS A 207 15.76 1.55 3.07
CA LYS A 207 15.14 0.35 2.49
C LYS A 207 15.23 -0.87 3.40
N LYS A 208 16.37 -1.03 4.08
CA LYS A 208 16.70 -2.13 5.01
C LYS A 208 16.08 -1.96 6.40
N GLN A 209 15.63 -0.75 6.76
CA GLN A 209 15.08 -0.49 8.08
C GLN A 209 13.69 -1.08 8.26
N THR A 210 13.28 -1.16 9.52
CA THR A 210 11.96 -1.66 9.93
C THR A 210 11.21 -0.54 10.59
N ILE A 211 10.07 -0.19 10.02
CA ILE A 211 9.13 0.73 10.65
C ILE A 211 8.39 -0.03 11.75
N ASN A 212 8.17 0.62 12.88
CA ASN A 212 7.30 0.10 13.93
C ASN A 212 6.20 1.11 14.21
N ASP A 213 4.94 0.71 14.03
CA ASP A 213 3.76 1.52 14.38
C ASP A 213 2.89 0.75 15.40
N PRO A 214 3.04 1.02 16.70
CA PRO A 214 2.33 0.28 17.75
C PRO A 214 0.85 0.69 17.93
N CYS A 215 0.36 1.61 17.09
CA CYS A 215 -1.00 2.12 17.12
C CYS A 215 -1.44 2.50 15.70
N VAL A 216 -1.29 1.55 14.78
CA VAL A 216 -1.30 1.80 13.34
C VAL A 216 -2.64 2.30 12.80
N GLY A 217 -3.75 2.02 13.49
CA GLY A 217 -5.08 2.27 12.97
C GLY A 217 -5.26 1.62 11.60
N CYS A 218 -5.76 2.37 10.61
CA CYS A 218 -5.86 1.92 9.23
C CYS A 218 -4.57 2.19 8.41
N GLY A 219 -3.51 2.73 9.02
CA GLY A 219 -2.20 2.89 8.39
C GLY A 219 -1.82 4.32 7.98
N SER A 220 -2.45 5.36 8.52
CA SER A 220 -2.17 6.76 8.15
C SER A 220 -0.68 7.12 8.22
N THR A 221 0.04 6.64 9.23
CA THR A 221 1.48 6.83 9.47
C THR A 221 2.35 5.72 8.87
N PHE A 222 1.76 4.56 8.61
CA PHE A 222 2.46 3.37 8.13
C PHE A 222 2.56 3.34 6.60
N LEU A 223 1.51 3.75 5.90
CA LEU A 223 1.46 3.74 4.43
C LEU A 223 2.49 4.69 3.80
N PRO A 224 2.67 5.96 4.22
CA PRO A 224 3.68 6.82 3.62
C PRO A 224 5.11 6.29 3.78
N ALA A 225 5.39 5.64 4.91
CA ALA A 225 6.69 5.07 5.21
C ALA A 225 7.06 3.89 4.29
N SER A 226 6.08 3.29 3.59
CA SER A 226 6.34 2.30 2.54
C SER A 226 7.19 2.85 1.39
N ASN A 227 7.19 4.16 1.14
CA ASN A 227 8.06 4.78 0.13
C ASN A 227 9.56 4.61 0.45
N TYR A 228 9.91 4.27 1.69
CA TYR A 228 11.30 4.30 2.16
C TYR A 228 11.79 2.99 2.75
N SER A 229 10.92 2.16 3.33
CA SER A 229 11.30 0.87 3.93
C SER A 229 10.48 -0.28 3.36
N LEU A 230 11.14 -1.43 3.19
CA LEU A 230 10.51 -2.67 2.72
C LEU A 230 10.05 -3.60 3.86
N ARG A 231 10.27 -3.22 5.12
CA ARG A 231 9.84 -3.99 6.29
C ARG A 231 9.11 -3.11 7.30
N GLY A 232 8.02 -3.64 7.84
CA GLY A 232 7.19 -2.95 8.82
C GLY A 232 6.59 -3.91 9.83
N ALA A 233 6.53 -3.49 11.08
CA ALA A 233 5.79 -4.11 12.15
C ALA A 233 4.72 -3.13 12.62
N ALA A 234 3.49 -3.61 12.77
CA ALA A 234 2.37 -2.76 13.14
C ALA A 234 1.43 -3.50 14.08
N CYS A 235 0.86 -2.80 15.05
CA CYS A 235 -0.19 -3.33 15.90
C CYS A 235 -1.24 -2.27 16.23
N ASP A 236 -2.43 -2.74 16.59
CA ASP A 236 -3.55 -1.92 17.01
C ASP A 236 -4.48 -2.77 17.88
N VAL A 237 -5.20 -2.13 18.79
CA VAL A 237 -6.21 -2.80 19.63
C VAL A 237 -7.49 -3.12 18.84
N SER A 238 -7.77 -2.34 17.79
CA SER A 238 -8.94 -2.46 16.96
C SER A 238 -8.72 -3.49 15.85
N LYS A 239 -9.39 -4.65 15.96
CA LYS A 239 -9.35 -5.68 14.92
C LYS A 239 -9.76 -5.14 13.55
N ILE A 240 -10.83 -4.33 13.48
CA ILE A 240 -11.30 -3.78 12.21
C ILE A 240 -10.26 -2.82 11.60
N ALA A 241 -9.53 -2.05 12.42
CA ALA A 241 -8.46 -1.21 11.91
C ALA A 241 -7.31 -2.04 11.32
N ILE A 242 -6.94 -3.16 11.96
CA ILE A 242 -5.98 -4.14 11.42
C ILE A 242 -6.47 -4.76 10.10
N ASP A 243 -7.75 -5.10 9.99
CA ASP A 243 -8.29 -5.63 8.74
C ASP A 243 -8.25 -4.57 7.61
N LEU A 244 -8.50 -3.30 7.95
CA LEU A 244 -8.48 -2.18 7.01
C LEU A 244 -7.06 -1.80 6.57
N VAL A 245 -6.07 -1.76 7.47
CA VAL A 245 -4.67 -1.53 7.07
C VAL A 245 -4.15 -2.65 6.17
N LYS A 246 -4.52 -3.91 6.41
CA LYS A 246 -4.14 -5.03 5.51
C LYS A 246 -4.64 -4.83 4.08
N ILE A 247 -5.86 -4.33 3.91
CA ILE A 247 -6.40 -3.97 2.59
C ILE A 247 -5.56 -2.86 1.96
N GLN A 248 -5.31 -1.77 2.66
CA GLN A 248 -4.54 -0.65 2.11
C GLN A 248 -3.09 -1.03 1.82
N SER A 249 -2.45 -1.84 2.67
CA SER A 249 -1.13 -2.42 2.41
C SER A 249 -1.16 -3.32 1.17
N ARG A 250 -2.21 -4.12 0.96
CA ARG A 250 -2.32 -4.93 -0.26
C ARG A 250 -2.43 -4.07 -1.51
N ILE A 251 -3.09 -2.92 -1.43
CA ILE A 251 -3.25 -2.02 -2.58
C ILE A 251 -1.98 -1.19 -2.82
N TYR A 252 -1.33 -0.70 -1.76
CA TYR A 252 -0.29 0.34 -1.87
C TYR A 252 1.12 -0.09 -1.47
N ALA A 253 1.28 -1.10 -0.62
CA ALA A 253 2.57 -1.47 -0.02
C ALA A 253 2.69 -3.01 0.08
N PRO A 254 2.95 -3.70 -1.06
CA PRO A 254 2.95 -5.15 -1.15
C PRO A 254 3.81 -5.84 -0.08
N TRP A 255 4.98 -5.27 0.19
CA TRP A 255 5.95 -5.74 1.19
C TRP A 255 5.50 -5.60 2.64
N PHE A 256 4.45 -4.82 2.94
CA PHE A 256 3.79 -4.83 4.25
C PHE A 256 2.61 -5.81 4.31
N SER A 257 2.02 -6.16 3.16
CA SER A 257 0.90 -7.10 3.10
C SER A 257 1.33 -8.56 3.05
N MET A 258 2.42 -8.83 2.33
CA MET A 258 2.94 -10.18 2.11
C MET A 258 4.47 -10.14 2.19
N HIS A 259 5.00 -10.43 3.38
CA HIS A 259 6.43 -10.39 3.66
C HIS A 259 6.91 -11.77 4.11
N PRO A 260 7.40 -12.63 3.21
CA PRO A 260 7.95 -13.92 3.60
C PRO A 260 9.20 -13.74 4.47
N GLU A 261 9.31 -14.55 5.53
CA GLU A 261 10.43 -14.44 6.49
C GLU A 261 11.80 -14.77 5.88
N HIS A 262 11.84 -15.47 4.74
CA HIS A 262 13.07 -15.92 4.11
C HIS A 262 13.75 -14.86 3.23
N ILE A 263 13.13 -13.70 2.99
CA ILE A 263 13.73 -12.65 2.15
C ILE A 263 14.97 -12.07 2.83
N LYS A 264 16.09 -12.05 2.11
CA LYS A 264 17.41 -11.61 2.59
C LYS A 264 17.68 -10.13 2.28
N GLY A 265 18.79 -9.62 2.82
CA GLY A 265 19.30 -8.27 2.56
C GLY A 265 18.85 -7.21 3.56
N PHE A 266 18.12 -7.60 4.61
CA PHE A 266 17.72 -6.75 5.74
C PHE A 266 18.69 -6.78 6.93
N ASP A 267 19.77 -7.55 6.81
CA ASP A 267 20.78 -7.64 7.86
C ASP A 267 21.48 -6.29 8.04
N LYS A 268 21.88 -5.99 9.28
CA LYS A 268 22.67 -4.79 9.55
C LYS A 268 24.01 -4.94 8.85
N GLU A 269 24.34 -4.00 7.97
CA GLU A 269 25.73 -3.85 7.53
C GLU A 269 26.58 -3.55 8.77
N ASP A 270 27.64 -4.34 8.98
CA ASP A 270 28.71 -3.97 9.88
C ASP A 270 29.31 -2.66 9.36
N ILE A 271 28.92 -1.55 9.97
CA ILE A 271 29.55 -0.26 9.71
C ILE A 271 30.99 -0.42 10.18
N PHE A 272 31.92 -0.64 9.23
CA PHE A 272 33.34 -0.50 9.51
C PHE A 272 33.57 0.97 9.87
N GLU A 273 33.63 1.22 11.17
CA GLU A 273 34.00 2.52 11.71
C GLU A 273 35.45 2.79 11.27
N LEU A 274 35.62 3.59 10.21
CA LEU A 274 36.94 4.10 9.84
C LEU A 274 37.39 5.04 10.96
N ARG A 275 38.08 4.49 11.95
CA ARG A 275 38.74 5.27 12.99
C ARG A 275 39.94 5.99 12.35
N PRO A 276 40.04 7.32 12.48
CA PRO A 276 41.29 8.00 12.16
C PRO A 276 42.42 7.31 12.93
N SER A 277 43.53 7.01 12.28
CA SER A 277 44.70 6.46 12.97
C SER A 277 45.12 7.46 14.05
N GLU A 278 45.07 7.07 15.32
CA GLU A 278 45.66 7.84 16.44
C GLU A 278 47.20 7.85 16.40
N GLU A 279 47.81 7.56 15.25
CA GLU A 279 49.23 7.84 15.06
C GLU A 279 49.39 9.34 14.86
N LYS A 280 49.73 10.02 15.97
CA LYS A 280 50.51 11.25 15.92
C LYS A 280 51.63 10.99 14.92
N LYS A 281 51.59 11.65 13.76
CA LYS A 281 52.79 11.86 12.94
C LYS A 281 53.83 12.50 13.84
N SER A 282 54.74 11.70 14.39
CA SER A 282 56.04 12.22 14.80
C SER A 282 56.68 12.71 13.52
N MET A 283 56.78 14.04 13.39
CA MET A 283 57.74 14.61 12.47
C MET A 283 59.12 14.20 12.98
N GLU A 284 59.66 13.11 12.46
CA GLU A 284 61.09 12.83 12.55
C GLU A 284 61.69 13.06 11.18
N GLY A 285 62.51 14.10 11.12
CA GLY A 285 63.25 14.51 9.94
C GLY A 285 64.36 13.53 9.58
N GLN A 286 65.10 13.92 8.55
CA GLN A 286 66.21 13.21 7.93
C GLN A 286 67.18 12.60 8.96
N LEU A 287 67.44 11.30 8.83
CA LEU A 287 68.44 10.44 9.50
C LEU A 287 67.94 9.61 10.70
N GLN A 288 67.59 8.35 10.46
CA GLN A 288 68.27 7.23 11.12
C GLN A 288 68.09 5.91 10.35
N LEU A 289 69.13 5.09 10.42
CA LEU A 289 69.51 4.07 9.45
C LEU A 289 68.68 2.79 9.54
N VAL A 290 68.41 2.25 8.34
CA VAL A 290 67.91 0.91 8.06
C VAL A 290 68.85 -0.15 8.65
N PHE A 291 68.31 -1.03 9.48
CA PHE A 291 68.59 -2.47 9.49
C PHE A 291 67.32 -3.24 9.84
#